data_AF-A0A9D9WUM9-F1
#
_entry.id   AF-A0A9D9WUM9-F1
#
_cell.length_a   1.000
_cell.length_b   1.000
_cell.length_c   1.000
_cell.angle_alpha   90.00
_cell.angle_beta   90.00
_cell.angle_gamma   90.00
#
_symmetry.space_group_name_H-M   'P 1'
#
loop_
_entity.id
_entity.type
_entity.pdbx_description
1 polymer ?
#
loop_
_entity_poly.entity_id
_entity_poly.type
_entity_poly.pdbx_seq_one_letter_code
_entity_poly.pdbx_strand_id
1 'polypeptide(L)'
;MSSDCFALSRRLAVFIFSLFFGLTVAGCASGPLARKLNLEDTSPEAALVYNQSLSRMTPAELGRERTVLAAVPQTPFTQVRLALLLGHPRVQQDLGKGLALLESVLKTTEPAAQPFHPLARQLADNYQERMKLENQLEKQSQSLNQQLKDSQRKTAELQEKLDSLANIEKALIPRPRVVRPDGGKR
;
A
#
# COMPACT_ATOMS: atom_id res chain seq x y z
N MET A 1 11.17 -31.97 37.64
CA MET A 1 12.29 -31.98 36.67
C MET A 1 11.83 -32.41 35.26
N SER A 2 10.65 -31.97 34.79
CA SER A 2 10.14 -32.34 33.44
C SER A 2 9.70 -31.14 32.60
N SER A 3 9.75 -29.93 33.15
CA SER A 3 9.22 -28.71 32.53
C SER A 3 10.27 -27.94 31.71
N ASP A 4 11.56 -28.15 31.99
CA ASP A 4 12.65 -27.39 31.37
C ASP A 4 13.06 -27.94 29.99
N CYS A 5 12.75 -29.20 29.70
CA CYS A 5 13.09 -29.85 28.43
C CYS A 5 12.20 -29.35 27.26
N PHE A 6 10.95 -28.96 27.55
CA PHE A 6 9.99 -28.51 26.53
C PHE A 6 10.24 -27.09 26.03
N ALA A 7 10.87 -26.25 26.86
CA ALA A 7 11.21 -24.87 26.50
C ALA A 7 12.39 -24.78 25.51
N LEU A 8 13.31 -25.75 25.58
CA LEU A 8 14.51 -25.78 24.74
C LEU A 8 14.18 -26.22 23.30
N SER A 9 13.27 -27.20 23.13
CA SER A 9 12.86 -27.67 21.79
C SER A 9 12.10 -26.59 21.00
N ARG A 10 11.31 -25.78 21.71
CA ARG A 10 10.50 -24.70 21.12
C ARG A 10 11.35 -23.51 20.67
N ARG A 11 12.46 -23.23 21.37
CA ARG A 11 13.44 -22.21 20.97
C ARG A 11 14.29 -22.68 19.78
N LEU A 12 14.65 -23.97 19.75
CA LEU A 12 15.41 -24.55 18.63
C LEU A 12 14.59 -24.54 17.32
N ALA A 13 13.29 -24.83 17.40
CA ALA A 13 12.40 -24.82 16.24
C ALA A 13 12.22 -23.42 15.61
N VAL A 14 12.19 -22.36 16.44
CA VAL A 14 12.12 -20.97 15.95
C VAL A 14 13.43 -20.55 15.28
N PHE A 15 14.59 -20.97 15.84
CA PHE A 15 15.89 -20.71 15.22
C PHE A 15 16.03 -21.42 13.87
N ILE A 16 15.60 -22.68 13.76
CA ILE A 16 15.62 -23.43 12.49
C ILE A 16 14.68 -22.79 11.46
N PHE A 17 13.49 -22.33 11.86
CA PHE A 17 12.56 -21.64 10.96
C PHE A 17 13.10 -20.27 10.50
N SER A 18 13.81 -19.54 11.37
CA SER A 18 14.47 -18.27 11.02
C SER A 18 15.68 -18.46 10.08
N LEU A 19 16.42 -19.57 10.23
CA LEU A 19 17.53 -19.92 9.35
C LEU A 19 17.04 -20.34 7.95
N PHE A 20 15.89 -21.02 7.88
CA PHE A 20 15.26 -21.42 6.62
C PHE A 20 14.66 -20.24 5.83
N PHE A 21 14.20 -19.18 6.52
CA PHE A 21 13.69 -17.97 5.86
C PHE A 21 14.81 -17.01 5.39
N GLY A 22 16.05 -17.20 5.85
CA GLY A 22 17.21 -16.39 5.47
C GLY A 22 17.96 -16.85 4.22
N LEU A 23 17.60 -18.01 3.63
CA LEU A 23 18.39 -18.67 2.58
C LEU A 23 17.72 -18.72 1.18
N THR A 24 16.82 -17.79 0.87
CA THR A 24 16.21 -17.70 -0.49
C THR A 24 16.40 -16.36 -1.19
N VAL A 25 17.28 -15.49 -0.69
CA VAL A 25 17.71 -14.30 -1.43
C VAL A 25 19.13 -14.51 -1.96
N ALA A 26 19.25 -15.45 -2.89
CA ALA A 26 20.44 -15.61 -3.72
C ALA A 26 20.02 -15.56 -5.19
N GLY A 27 20.37 -14.45 -5.85
CA GLY A 27 20.61 -14.47 -7.29
C GLY A 27 19.57 -13.81 -8.19
N CYS A 28 19.37 -12.49 -8.07
CA CYS A 28 19.19 -11.70 -9.30
C CYS A 28 20.59 -11.30 -9.79
N ALA A 29 21.30 -12.24 -10.41
CA ALA A 29 22.47 -11.92 -11.22
C ALA A 29 21.96 -11.14 -12.44
N SER A 30 21.82 -9.82 -12.28
CA SER A 30 21.73 -8.90 -13.41
C SER A 30 23.10 -8.91 -14.08
N GLY A 31 23.24 -9.77 -15.09
CA GLY A 31 24.41 -9.74 -15.97
C GLY A 31 24.58 -8.34 -16.57
N PRO A 32 25.81 -7.97 -16.96
CA PRO A 32 26.08 -6.66 -17.54
C PRO A 32 25.53 -6.65 -18.97
N LEU A 33 24.22 -6.54 -19.10
CA LEU A 33 23.55 -6.13 -20.33
C LEU A 33 23.62 -4.59 -20.45
N ALA A 34 24.70 -3.99 -19.96
CA ALA A 34 25.21 -2.71 -20.40
C ALA A 34 25.82 -2.86 -21.81
N ARG A 35 25.05 -3.47 -22.72
CA ARG A 35 25.28 -3.25 -24.14
C ARG A 35 24.87 -1.82 -24.35
N LYS A 36 25.80 -1.00 -24.85
CA LYS A 36 25.55 0.38 -25.25
C LYS A 36 24.32 0.41 -26.16
N LEU A 37 23.14 0.63 -25.59
CA LEU A 37 21.99 1.11 -26.32
C LEU A 37 22.33 2.56 -26.63
N ASN A 38 22.35 2.92 -27.91
CA ASN A 38 22.55 4.29 -28.28
C ASN A 38 21.46 5.11 -27.57
N LEU A 39 21.87 6.21 -26.94
CA LEU A 39 21.00 7.13 -26.23
C LEU A 39 19.93 7.77 -27.16
N GLU A 40 20.02 7.51 -28.47
CA GLU A 40 19.14 7.97 -29.54
C GLU A 40 18.09 6.93 -29.99
N ASP A 41 18.14 5.69 -29.49
CA ASP A 41 17.25 4.62 -29.95
C ASP A 41 15.84 4.80 -29.36
N THR A 42 14.93 5.42 -30.12
CA THR A 42 13.49 5.58 -29.82
C THR A 42 12.77 4.24 -30.04
N SER A 43 13.20 3.20 -29.33
CA SER A 43 12.69 1.84 -29.46
C SER A 43 11.78 1.45 -28.29
N PRO A 44 10.87 0.46 -28.46
CA PRO A 44 10.10 -0.09 -27.35
C PRO A 44 11.00 -0.72 -26.27
N GLU A 45 12.15 -1.28 -26.66
CA GLU A 45 13.14 -1.82 -25.71
C GLU A 45 13.76 -0.72 -24.84
N ALA A 46 14.06 0.45 -25.41
CA ALA A 46 14.56 1.59 -24.66
C ALA A 46 13.55 2.08 -23.61
N ALA A 47 12.24 1.99 -23.89
CA ALA A 47 11.20 2.30 -22.91
C ALA A 47 11.19 1.31 -21.74
N LEU A 48 11.47 0.03 -21.99
CA LEU A 48 11.60 -0.98 -20.94
C LEU A 48 12.86 -0.77 -20.09
N VAL A 49 13.99 -0.44 -20.71
CA VAL A 49 15.23 -0.09 -19.99
C VAL A 49 15.01 1.16 -19.15
N TYR A 50 14.30 2.16 -19.67
CA TYR A 50 13.88 3.33 -18.92
C TYR A 50 13.05 2.94 -17.70
N ASN A 51 12.04 2.07 -17.83
CA ASN A 51 11.25 1.59 -16.69
C ASN A 51 12.12 0.91 -15.61
N GLN A 52 13.12 0.13 -16.01
CA GLN A 52 14.06 -0.50 -15.07
C GLN A 52 14.90 0.56 -14.33
N SER A 53 15.28 1.65 -15.01
CA SER A 53 16.04 2.75 -14.43
C SER A 53 15.25 3.53 -13.38
N LEU A 54 13.92 3.63 -13.52
CA LEU A 54 13.04 4.30 -12.54
C LEU A 54 13.19 3.73 -11.13
N SER A 55 13.38 2.41 -11.02
CA SER A 55 13.55 1.73 -9.73
C SER A 55 14.82 2.15 -8.98
N ARG A 56 15.80 2.74 -9.68
CA ARG A 56 17.07 3.20 -9.11
C ARG A 56 17.06 4.68 -8.75
N MET A 57 16.05 5.43 -9.20
CA MET A 57 15.93 6.86 -8.95
C MET A 57 15.33 7.16 -7.57
N THR A 58 15.70 8.31 -7.02
CA THR A 58 15.09 8.84 -5.80
C THR A 58 13.73 9.48 -6.09
N PRO A 59 12.85 9.64 -5.09
CA PRO A 59 11.57 10.33 -5.29
C PRO A 59 11.70 11.76 -5.85
N ALA A 60 12.76 12.48 -5.45
CA ALA A 60 13.04 13.82 -5.97
C ALA A 60 13.47 13.79 -7.44
N GLU A 61 14.30 12.83 -7.85
CA GLU A 61 14.69 12.62 -9.24
C GLU A 61 13.49 12.23 -10.11
N LEU A 62 12.62 11.36 -9.63
CA LEU A 62 11.39 10.97 -10.34
C LEU A 62 10.44 12.17 -10.54
N GLY A 63 10.35 13.05 -9.54
CA GLY A 63 9.61 14.31 -9.66
C GLY A 63 10.20 15.24 -10.72
N ARG A 64 11.53 15.36 -10.80
CA ARG A 64 12.22 16.13 -11.85
C ARG A 64 12.01 15.51 -13.22
N GLU A 65 12.17 14.20 -13.36
CA GLU A 65 11.95 13.48 -14.61
C GLU A 65 10.52 13.69 -15.14
N ARG A 66 9.53 13.73 -14.25
CA ARG A 66 8.14 14.10 -14.61
C ARG A 66 8.07 15.47 -15.29
N THR A 67 8.72 16.47 -14.69
CA THR A 67 8.71 17.85 -15.22
C THR A 67 9.44 17.95 -16.55
N VAL A 68 10.55 17.22 -16.70
CA VAL A 68 11.34 17.16 -17.95
C VAL A 68 10.51 16.52 -19.05
N LEU A 69 9.92 15.34 -18.82
CA LEU A 69 9.12 14.63 -19.82
C LEU A 69 7.83 15.38 -20.21
N ALA A 70 7.28 16.20 -19.30
CA ALA A 70 6.14 17.06 -19.62
C ALA A 70 6.52 18.25 -20.51
N ALA A 71 7.76 18.72 -20.46
CA ALA A 71 8.26 19.84 -21.26
C ALA A 71 8.76 19.43 -22.66
N VAL A 72 9.12 18.16 -22.84
CA VAL A 72 9.57 17.59 -24.12
C VAL A 72 8.37 17.34 -25.05
N PRO A 73 8.53 17.45 -26.39
CA PRO A 73 7.49 17.07 -27.34
C PRO A 73 6.92 15.67 -27.09
N GLN A 74 5.59 15.58 -27.14
CA GLN A 74 4.86 14.35 -26.83
C GLN A 74 4.86 13.38 -28.01
N THR A 75 6.04 12.87 -28.35
CA THR A 75 6.20 11.73 -29.28
C THR A 75 5.63 10.44 -28.66
N PRO A 76 5.32 9.40 -29.45
CA PRO A 76 4.84 8.12 -28.91
C PRO A 76 5.77 7.54 -27.83
N PHE A 77 7.08 7.69 -27.99
CA PHE A 77 8.07 7.26 -27.01
C PHE A 77 8.03 8.09 -25.72
N THR A 78 7.95 9.42 -25.83
CA THR A 78 7.81 10.31 -24.67
C THR A 78 6.51 10.00 -23.90
N GLN A 79 5.40 9.78 -24.61
CA GLN A 79 4.11 9.45 -24.03
C GLN A 79 4.17 8.11 -23.26
N VAL A 80 4.79 7.08 -23.83
CA VAL A 80 5.01 5.79 -23.14
C VAL A 80 5.91 5.95 -21.93
N ARG A 81 7.03 6.68 -22.01
CA ARG A 81 7.91 6.94 -20.86
C ARG A 81 7.20 7.69 -19.74
N LEU A 82 6.41 8.69 -20.10
CA LEU A 82 5.62 9.45 -19.13
C LEU A 82 4.55 8.56 -18.49
N ALA A 83 3.86 7.70 -19.26
CA ALA A 83 2.92 6.73 -18.72
C ALA A 83 3.60 5.77 -17.73
N LEU A 84 4.75 5.19 -18.09
CA LEU A 84 5.54 4.32 -17.21
C LEU A 84 5.93 5.00 -15.90
N LEU A 85 6.34 6.27 -15.96
CA LEU A 85 6.66 7.07 -14.78
C LEU A 85 5.43 7.30 -13.88
N LEU A 86 4.28 7.63 -14.47
CA LEU A 86 3.02 7.84 -13.74
C LEU A 86 2.47 6.56 -13.10
N GLY A 87 2.84 5.38 -13.62
CA GLY A 87 2.50 4.09 -13.01
C GLY A 87 3.47 3.61 -11.92
N HIS A 88 4.58 4.30 -11.69
CA HIS A 88 5.63 3.84 -10.79
C HIS A 88 5.27 4.05 -9.29
N PRO A 89 5.40 3.03 -8.41
CA PRO A 89 4.92 3.08 -7.01
C PRO A 89 5.63 4.05 -6.09
N ARG A 90 6.84 4.50 -6.44
CA ARG A 90 7.59 5.47 -5.62
C ARG A 90 7.23 6.93 -5.91
N VAL A 91 6.33 7.17 -6.88
CA VAL A 91 5.87 8.50 -7.28
C VAL A 91 4.39 8.63 -6.93
N GLN A 92 3.88 9.86 -6.84
CA GLN A 92 2.44 10.09 -6.85
C GLN A 92 1.85 9.53 -8.15
N GLN A 93 1.21 8.37 -8.03
CA GLN A 93 0.65 7.64 -9.16
C GLN A 93 -0.54 8.38 -9.76
N ASP A 94 -0.65 8.32 -11.08
CA ASP A 94 -1.79 8.85 -11.82
C ASP A 94 -2.10 7.90 -12.99
N LEU A 95 -2.66 6.74 -12.63
CA LEU A 95 -2.97 5.67 -13.60
C LEU A 95 -3.98 6.14 -14.66
N GLY A 96 -4.89 7.05 -14.29
CA GLY A 96 -5.86 7.64 -15.22
C GLY A 96 -5.19 8.46 -16.31
N LYS A 97 -4.27 9.36 -15.97
CA LYS A 97 -3.47 10.10 -16.98
C LYS A 97 -2.55 9.18 -17.75
N GLY A 98 -1.94 8.20 -17.09
CA GLY A 98 -1.11 7.17 -17.75
C GLY A 98 -1.90 6.42 -18.83
N LEU A 99 -3.12 5.97 -18.52
CA LEU A 99 -4.03 5.32 -19.47
C LEU A 99 -4.38 6.22 -20.64
N ALA A 100 -4.72 7.49 -20.39
CA ALA A 100 -5.05 8.44 -21.46
C ALA A 100 -3.89 8.63 -22.46
N LEU A 101 -2.64 8.66 -21.98
CA LEU A 101 -1.44 8.73 -22.83
C LEU A 101 -1.24 7.43 -23.63
N LEU A 102 -1.46 6.27 -23.03
CA LEU A 102 -1.34 5.00 -23.75
C LEU A 102 -2.43 4.86 -24.82
N GLU A 103 -3.66 5.29 -24.52
CA GLU A 103 -4.74 5.34 -25.50
C GLU A 103 -4.46 6.32 -26.65
N SER A 104 -3.83 7.47 -26.40
CA SER A 104 -3.44 8.39 -27.47
C SER A 104 -2.40 7.78 -28.40
N VAL A 105 -1.42 7.04 -27.85
CA VAL A 105 -0.46 6.27 -28.65
C VAL A 105 -1.19 5.23 -29.50
N LEU A 106 -2.12 4.47 -28.92
CA LEU A 106 -2.87 3.42 -29.63
C LEU A 106 -3.82 3.94 -30.71
N LYS A 107 -4.32 5.18 -30.57
CA LYS A 107 -5.17 5.85 -31.56
C LYS A 107 -4.37 6.44 -32.72
N THR A 108 -3.07 6.66 -32.53
CA THR A 108 -2.19 7.29 -33.51
C THR A 108 -1.84 6.30 -34.63
N THR A 109 -1.98 6.72 -35.89
CA THR A 109 -1.67 5.89 -37.06
C THR A 109 -0.26 6.13 -37.63
N GLU A 110 0.53 7.00 -37.01
CA GLU A 110 1.90 7.26 -37.45
C GLU A 110 2.79 6.01 -37.44
N PRO A 111 3.73 5.89 -38.40
CA PRO A 111 4.65 4.76 -38.46
C PRO A 111 5.54 4.65 -37.21
N ALA A 112 5.85 5.78 -36.57
CA ALA A 112 6.64 5.81 -35.34
C ALA A 112 5.91 5.24 -34.11
N ALA A 113 4.56 5.19 -34.13
CA ALA A 113 3.75 4.67 -33.02
C ALA A 113 3.53 3.15 -33.10
N GLN A 114 3.53 2.58 -34.31
CA GLN A 114 3.33 1.15 -34.56
C GLN A 114 4.15 0.21 -33.67
N PRO A 115 5.47 0.41 -33.46
CA PRO A 115 6.25 -0.48 -32.60
C PRO A 115 5.87 -0.40 -31.12
N PHE A 116 5.25 0.69 -30.68
CA PHE A 116 4.82 0.88 -29.28
C PHE A 116 3.44 0.30 -28.99
N HIS A 117 2.61 0.03 -30.00
CA HIS A 117 1.26 -0.52 -29.82
C HIS A 117 1.17 -1.78 -28.95
N PRO A 118 1.98 -2.83 -29.14
CA PRO A 118 1.88 -4.02 -28.30
C PRO A 118 2.20 -3.73 -26.83
N LEU A 119 3.21 -2.90 -26.58
CA LEU A 119 3.60 -2.49 -25.23
C LEU A 119 2.53 -1.59 -24.59
N ALA A 120 1.97 -0.64 -25.34
CA ALA A 120 0.94 0.25 -24.86
C ALA A 120 -0.36 -0.49 -24.50
N ARG A 121 -0.77 -1.52 -25.28
CA ARG A 121 -1.91 -2.39 -24.92
C ARG A 121 -1.67 -3.13 -23.62
N GLN A 122 -0.53 -3.80 -23.49
CA GLN A 122 -0.19 -4.55 -22.28
C GLN A 122 -0.15 -3.66 -21.03
N LEU A 123 0.42 -2.46 -21.14
CA LEU A 123 0.42 -1.49 -20.04
C LEU A 123 -0.98 -0.97 -19.72
N ALA A 124 -1.81 -0.73 -20.72
CA ALA A 124 -3.18 -0.28 -20.52
C ALA A 124 -4.02 -1.32 -19.76
N ASP A 125 -3.94 -2.60 -20.17
CA ASP A 125 -4.61 -3.70 -19.48
C ASP A 125 -4.15 -3.79 -18.02
N ASN A 126 -2.83 -3.70 -17.77
CA ASN A 126 -2.28 -3.71 -16.43
C ASN A 126 -2.77 -2.53 -15.57
N TYR A 127 -2.84 -1.33 -16.12
CA TYR A 127 -3.32 -0.15 -15.37
C TYR A 127 -4.81 -0.26 -15.06
N GLN A 128 -5.62 -0.77 -15.98
CA GLN A 128 -7.03 -1.04 -15.73
C GLN A 128 -7.23 -2.08 -14.62
N GLU A 129 -6.45 -3.15 -14.61
CA GLU A 129 -6.47 -4.16 -13.53
C GLU A 129 -6.08 -3.53 -12.19
N ARG A 130 -5.01 -2.75 -12.15
CA ARG A 130 -4.58 -2.05 -10.94
C ARG A 130 -5.64 -1.11 -10.40
N MET A 131 -6.30 -0.32 -11.26
CA MET A 131 -7.42 0.52 -10.85
C MET A 131 -8.60 -0.30 -10.30
N LYS A 132 -8.91 -1.47 -10.86
CA LYS A 132 -9.95 -2.35 -10.32
C LYS A 132 -9.58 -2.85 -8.92
N LEU A 133 -8.33 -3.23 -8.70
CA LEU A 133 -7.83 -3.68 -7.39
C LEU A 133 -7.84 -2.54 -6.36
N GLU A 134 -7.40 -1.35 -6.74
CA GLU A 134 -7.45 -0.15 -5.88
C GLU A 134 -8.89 0.15 -5.44
N ASN A 135 -9.85 0.08 -6.37
CA ASN A 135 -11.26 0.25 -6.06
C ASN A 135 -11.82 -0.83 -5.11
N GLN A 136 -11.35 -2.08 -5.22
CA GLN A 136 -11.74 -3.16 -4.31
C GLN A 136 -11.17 -2.95 -2.91
N LEU A 137 -9.90 -2.56 -2.80
CA LEU A 137 -9.24 -2.24 -1.54
C LEU A 137 -9.91 -1.05 -0.84
N GLU A 138 -10.28 -0.01 -1.59
CA GLU A 138 -10.99 1.14 -1.04
C GLU A 138 -12.36 0.73 -0.47
N LYS A 139 -13.14 -0.08 -1.20
CA LYS A 139 -14.42 -0.62 -0.70
C LYS A 139 -14.25 -1.47 0.56
N GLN A 140 -13.20 -2.31 0.61
CA GLN A 140 -12.90 -3.13 1.77
C GLN A 140 -12.51 -2.27 2.99
N SER A 141 -11.66 -1.25 2.78
CA SER A 141 -11.27 -0.28 3.79
C SER A 141 -12.49 0.45 4.37
N GLN A 142 -13.40 0.92 3.50
CA GLN A 142 -14.63 1.58 3.92
C GLN A 142 -15.54 0.64 4.74
N SER A 143 -15.71 -0.60 4.29
CA SER A 143 -16.50 -1.61 5.00
C SER A 143 -15.93 -1.92 6.39
N LEU A 144 -14.62 -2.13 6.49
CA LEU A 144 -13.95 -2.37 7.77
C LEU A 144 -14.08 -1.17 8.71
N ASN A 145 -13.89 0.05 8.20
CA ASN A 145 -14.08 1.27 9.00
C ASN A 145 -15.51 1.41 9.52
N GLN A 146 -16.52 1.02 8.74
CA GLN A 146 -17.91 1.02 9.19
C GLN A 146 -18.13 -0.02 10.31
N GLN A 147 -17.61 -1.24 10.14
CA GLN A 147 -17.70 -2.29 11.17
C GLN A 147 -17.02 -1.87 12.48
N LEU A 148 -15.86 -1.21 12.40
CA LEU A 148 -15.17 -0.69 13.58
C LEU A 148 -16.00 0.36 14.31
N LYS A 149 -16.62 1.31 13.60
CA LYS A 149 -17.51 2.31 14.20
C LYS A 149 -18.71 1.67 14.87
N ASP A 150 -19.33 0.68 14.22
CA ASP A 150 -20.49 -0.01 14.78
C ASP A 150 -20.11 -0.86 16.01
N SER A 151 -18.92 -1.48 16.01
CA SER A 151 -18.38 -2.17 17.19
C SER A 151 -18.09 -1.21 18.36
N GLN A 152 -17.53 -0.03 18.07
CA GLN A 152 -17.29 1.01 19.08
C GLN A 152 -18.61 1.51 19.69
N ARG A 153 -19.64 1.75 18.87
CA ARG A 153 -20.98 2.13 19.35
C ARG A 153 -21.57 1.09 20.30
N LYS A 154 -21.55 -0.19 19.89
CA LYS A 154 -22.01 -1.29 20.75
C LYS A 154 -21.24 -1.35 22.07
N THR A 155 -19.93 -1.12 22.04
CA THR A 155 -19.11 -1.10 23.26
C THR A 155 -19.51 0.06 24.17
N ALA A 156 -19.75 1.26 23.62
CA ALA A 156 -20.22 2.41 24.38
C ALA A 156 -21.61 2.18 24.99
N GLU A 157 -22.54 1.60 24.23
CA GLU A 157 -23.87 1.22 24.72
C GLU A 157 -23.80 0.19 25.86
N LEU A 158 -22.88 -0.79 25.75
CA LEU A 158 -22.67 -1.77 26.81
C LEU A 158 -22.06 -1.11 28.06
N GLN A 159 -21.14 -0.17 27.90
CA GLN A 159 -20.56 0.57 29.02
C GLN A 159 -21.61 1.42 29.74
N GLU A 160 -22.47 2.13 29.01
CA GLU A 160 -23.56 2.91 29.58
C GLU A 160 -24.51 2.04 30.42
N LYS A 161 -24.81 0.82 29.95
CA LYS A 161 -25.62 -0.15 30.70
C LYS A 161 -24.92 -0.61 31.98
N LEU A 162 -23.61 -0.89 31.92
CA LEU A 162 -22.84 -1.27 33.11
C LEU A 162 -22.83 -0.15 34.15
N ASP A 163 -22.61 1.09 33.71
CA ASP A 163 -22.60 2.26 34.60
C ASP A 163 -23.99 2.50 35.22
N SER A 164 -25.06 2.32 34.45
CA SER A 164 -26.45 2.37 34.95
C SER A 164 -26.70 1.31 36.03
N LEU A 165 -26.28 0.06 35.80
CA LEU A 165 -26.40 -1.02 36.78
C LEU A 165 -25.58 -0.75 38.05
N ALA A 166 -24.35 -0.24 37.92
CA ALA A 166 -23.51 0.13 39.05
C ALA A 166 -24.14 1.25 39.90
N ASN A 167 -24.79 2.22 39.25
CA ASN A 167 -25.54 3.27 39.95
C ASN A 167 -26.75 2.73 40.71
N ILE A 168 -27.48 1.78 40.12
CA ILE A 168 -28.59 1.08 40.79
C ILE A 168 -28.06 0.33 42.01
N GLU A 169 -26.98 -0.46 41.88
CA GLU A 169 -26.36 -1.17 43.01
C GLU A 169 -26.01 -0.23 44.16
N LYS A 170 -25.36 0.89 43.84
CA LYS A 170 -24.99 1.92 44.83
C LYS A 170 -26.20 2.55 45.52
N ALA A 171 -27.33 2.70 44.83
CA ALA A 171 -28.56 3.20 45.41
C ALA A 171 -29.27 2.18 46.31
N LEU A 172 -29.11 0.88 46.03
CA LEU A 172 -29.70 -0.20 46.84
C LEU A 172 -28.93 -0.49 48.14
N ILE A 173 -27.63 -0.21 48.20
CA ILE A 173 -26.86 -0.34 49.45
C ILE A 173 -27.31 0.78 50.43
N PRO A 174 -27.98 0.45 51.55
CA PRO A 174 -28.43 1.47 52.49
C PRO A 174 -27.21 2.13 53.11
N ARG A 175 -27.07 3.44 52.92
CA ARG A 175 -26.01 4.22 53.56
C ARG A 175 -26.18 4.08 55.08
N PRO A 176 -25.18 3.55 55.83
CA PRO A 176 -25.31 3.48 57.28
C PRO A 176 -25.53 4.91 57.78
N ARG A 177 -26.69 5.17 58.41
CA ARG A 177 -26.91 6.43 59.11
C ARG A 177 -25.91 6.45 60.26
N VAL A 178 -24.88 7.27 60.14
CA VAL A 178 -24.05 7.63 61.29
C VAL A 178 -24.96 8.38 62.25
N VAL A 179 -25.46 7.67 63.26
CA VAL A 179 -26.14 8.28 64.40
C VAL A 179 -25.09 9.13 65.10
N ARG A 180 -25.17 10.46 64.97
CA ARG A 180 -24.39 11.36 65.82
C ARG A 180 -24.91 11.15 67.25
N PRO A 181 -24.08 10.76 68.22
CA PRO A 181 -24.53 10.66 69.60
C PRO A 181 -24.92 12.07 70.05
N ASP A 182 -26.19 12.24 70.37
CA ASP A 182 -26.72 13.48 70.92
C ASP A 182 -26.03 13.72 72.27
N GLY A 183 -25.41 14.88 72.39
CA GLY A 183 -24.57 15.24 73.53
C GLY A 183 -25.36 15.20 74.83
N GLY A 184 -24.78 14.54 75.83
CA GLY A 184 -25.39 14.28 77.12
C GLY A 184 -25.88 15.54 77.84
N LYS A 185 -27.02 15.37 78.52
CA LYS A 185 -27.44 16.23 79.63
C LYS A 185 -27.89 15.36 80.78
N ARG A 186 -27.12 15.43 81.87
CA ARG A 186 -27.45 15.41 83.31
C ARG A 186 -26.52 14.53 84.10
#